data_AF-A0A2S9G5A2-F1
#
_entry.id   AF-A0A2S9G5A2-F1
#
_cell.length_a   1.000
_cell.length_b   1.000
_cell.length_c   1.000
_cell.angle_alpha   90.00
_cell.angle_beta   90.00
_cell.angle_gamma   90.00
#
_symmetry.space_group_name_H-M   'P 1'
#
loop_
_entity.id
_entity.type
_entity.pdbx_description
1 polymer ?
#
loop_
_entity_poly.entity_id
_entity_poly.type
_entity_poly.pdbx_seq_one_letter_code
_entity_poly.pdbx_strand_id
1 'polypeptide(L)'
;DEVRKLIEAAHTEAWEILTEYRDVLDTLAGELLEKETLHRVEPKAIFGDVKKRPRLTMFDDFGGRVPSDKPPIKTPGELAIERGE
;
A
#
# COMPACT_ATOMS: atom_id res chain seq x y z
N ASP A 1 26.46 -12.08 -5.47
CA ASP A 1 25.13 -12.15 -6.12
C ASP A 1 24.00 -12.58 -5.19
N GLU A 2 24.22 -13.52 -4.25
CA GLU A 2 23.16 -14.03 -3.35
C GLU A 2 22.47 -12.96 -2.49
N VAL A 3 23.22 -12.01 -1.93
CA VAL A 3 22.62 -10.89 -1.15
C VAL A 3 21.72 -10.02 -2.01
N ARG A 4 22.08 -9.78 -3.28
CA ARG A 4 21.26 -9.00 -4.21
C ARG A 4 19.95 -9.72 -4.50
N LYS A 5 20.00 -11.03 -4.76
CA LYS A 5 18.80 -11.84 -4.99
C LYS A 5 17.85 -11.81 -3.79
N LEU A 6 18.38 -11.91 -2.57
CA LEU A 6 17.58 -11.80 -1.34
C LEU A 6 16.88 -10.43 -1.24
N ILE A 7 17.62 -9.36 -1.53
CA ILE A 7 17.07 -7.99 -1.50
C ILE A 7 15.98 -7.81 -2.55
N GLU A 8 16.21 -8.27 -3.78
CA GLU A 8 15.21 -8.15 -4.86
C GLU A 8 13.94 -8.95 -4.54
N ALA A 9 14.07 -10.19 -4.03
CA ALA A 9 12.94 -10.99 -3.59
C ALA A 9 12.11 -10.25 -2.52
N ALA A 10 12.77 -9.67 -1.51
CA ALA A 10 12.10 -8.89 -0.47
C ALA A 10 11.40 -7.62 -1.03
N HIS A 11 11.99 -6.96 -2.03
CA HIS A 11 11.36 -5.81 -2.68
C HIS A 11 10.16 -6.20 -3.53
N THR A 12 10.23 -7.33 -4.23
CA THR A 12 9.08 -7.83 -5.00
C THR A 12 7.94 -8.21 -4.06
N GLU A 13 8.21 -8.95 -2.98
CA GLU A 13 7.20 -9.26 -1.96
C GLU A 13 6.55 -7.97 -1.40
N ALA A 14 7.36 -6.99 -1.01
CA ALA A 14 6.85 -5.72 -0.52
C ALA A 14 5.97 -5.02 -1.56
N TRP A 15 6.39 -5.00 -2.83
CA TRP A 15 5.61 -4.42 -3.92
C TRP A 15 4.28 -5.15 -4.13
N GLU A 16 4.25 -6.49 -4.08
CA GLU A 16 3.02 -7.27 -4.18
C GLU A 16 2.06 -6.98 -3.04
N ILE A 17 2.56 -6.91 -1.79
CA ILE A 17 1.74 -6.57 -0.62
C ILE A 17 1.14 -5.18 -0.77
N LEU A 18 1.95 -4.18 -1.14
CA LEU A 18 1.47 -2.81 -1.35
C LEU A 18 0.44 -2.72 -2.49
N THR A 19 0.59 -3.55 -3.53
CA THR A 19 -0.33 -3.60 -4.67
C THR A 19 -1.64 -4.30 -4.31
N GLU A 20 -1.58 -5.44 -3.63
CA GLU A 20 -2.75 -6.20 -3.14
C GLU A 20 -3.60 -5.33 -2.21
N TYR A 21 -2.96 -4.62 -1.28
CA TYR A 21 -3.64 -3.80 -0.27
C TYR A 21 -3.70 -2.31 -0.65
N ARG A 22 -3.66 -1.99 -1.95
CA ARG A 22 -3.63 -0.60 -2.40
C ARG A 22 -4.83 0.21 -1.89
N ASP A 23 -6.02 -0.39 -1.83
CA ASP A 23 -7.23 0.30 -1.37
C ASP A 23 -7.19 0.62 0.15
N VAL A 24 -6.50 -0.21 0.94
CA VAL A 24 -6.24 0.05 2.37
C VAL A 24 -5.28 1.23 2.53
N LEU A 25 -4.24 1.30 1.69
CA LEU A 25 -3.29 2.42 1.67
C LEU A 25 -3.95 3.72 1.20
N ASP A 26 -4.86 3.65 0.24
CA ASP A 26 -5.64 4.80 -0.22
C ASP A 26 -6.53 5.35 0.91
N THR A 27 -7.15 4.48 1.70
CA THR A 27 -7.88 4.88 2.91
C THR A 27 -6.96 5.55 3.93
N LEU A 28 -5.80 4.94 4.23
CA LEU A 28 -4.81 5.52 5.13
C LEU A 28 -4.34 6.91 4.67
N ALA A 29 -4.08 7.07 3.38
CA ALA A 29 -3.64 8.33 2.80
C ALA A 29 -4.74 9.39 2.86
N GLY A 30 -6.00 9.03 2.60
CA GLY A 30 -7.14 9.94 2.75
C GLY A 30 -7.28 10.46 4.19
N GLU A 31 -7.22 9.58 5.17
CA GLU A 31 -7.27 9.93 6.59
C GLU A 31 -6.11 10.86 7.00
N LEU A 32 -4.90 10.63 6.47
CA LEU A 32 -3.74 11.50 6.72
C LEU A 32 -3.86 12.86 6.03
N LEU A 33 -4.48 12.93 4.85
CA LEU A 33 -4.74 14.21 4.17
C LEU A 33 -5.72 15.08 4.96
N GLU A 34 -6.70 14.48 5.64
CA GLU A 34 -7.69 15.20 6.45
C GLU A 34 -7.16 15.60 7.83
N LYS A 35 -6.41 14.72 8.50
CA LYS A 35 -6.04 14.87 9.91
C LYS A 35 -4.58 15.25 10.14
N GLU A 36 -3.74 15.21 9.10
CA GLU A 36 -2.27 15.35 9.11
C GLU A 36 -1.50 14.28 9.91
N THR A 37 -2.11 13.69 10.94
CA THR A 37 -1.52 12.68 11.81
C THR A 37 -2.59 11.72 12.31
N LEU A 38 -2.22 10.44 12.48
CA LEU A 38 -3.07 9.41 13.05
C LEU A 38 -2.47 8.82 14.31
N HIS A 39 -3.29 8.62 15.34
CA HIS A 39 -2.89 7.93 16.56
C HIS A 39 -3.04 6.42 16.40
N ARG A 40 -2.23 5.65 17.13
CA ARG A 40 -2.08 4.18 16.98
C ARG A 40 -3.39 3.38 16.78
N VAL A 41 -4.49 3.78 17.41
CA VAL A 41 -5.79 3.10 17.29
C VAL A 41 -6.40 3.22 15.89
N GLU A 42 -6.16 4.32 15.18
CA GLU A 42 -6.74 4.60 13.86
C GLU A 42 -6.08 3.74 12.77
N PRO A 43 -4.74 3.75 12.55
CA PRO A 43 -4.13 2.86 11.55
C PRO A 43 -4.36 1.39 11.88
N LYS A 44 -4.45 1.02 13.16
CA LYS A 44 -4.77 -0.36 13.55
C LYS A 44 -6.15 -0.80 13.05
N ALA A 45 -7.13 0.11 13.07
CA ALA A 45 -8.45 -0.16 12.50
C ALA A 45 -8.37 -0.28 10.97
N ILE A 46 -7.67 0.65 10.32
CA ILE A 46 -7.47 0.67 8.86
C ILE A 46 -6.80 -0.62 8.37
N PHE A 47 -5.77 -1.10 9.07
CA PHE A 47 -5.07 -2.35 8.72
C PHE A 47 -5.80 -3.63 9.14
N GLY A 48 -7.04 -3.55 9.66
CA GLY A 48 -7.81 -4.70 10.11
C GLY A 48 -8.03 -5.77 9.03
N ASP A 49 -8.06 -5.36 7.76
CA ASP A 49 -8.27 -6.24 6.61
C ASP A 49 -6.98 -6.86 6.05
N VAL A 50 -5.81 -6.41 6.53
CA VAL A 50 -4.51 -6.90 6.05
C VAL A 50 -4.22 -8.27 6.63
N LYS A 51 -4.10 -9.28 5.75
CA LYS A 51 -3.79 -10.64 6.16
C LYS A 51 -2.29 -10.87 6.15
N LYS A 52 -1.78 -11.50 7.21
CA LYS A 52 -0.37 -11.91 7.27
C LYS A 52 -0.12 -13.01 6.25
N ARG A 53 0.82 -12.77 5.33
CA ARG A 53 1.29 -13.77 4.38
C ARG A 53 2.17 -14.83 5.07
N PRO A 54 2.28 -16.04 4.49
CA PRO A 54 3.26 -17.04 4.92
C PRO A 54 4.68 -16.50 4.87
N ARG A 55 5.61 -17.18 5.55
CA ARG A 55 7.03 -16.82 5.47
C ARG A 55 7.56 -17.07 4.06
N LEU A 56 8.27 -16.08 3.53
CA LEU A 56 9.00 -16.19 2.27
C LEU A 56 10.06 -17.30 2.33
N THR A 57 10.19 -18.03 1.22
CA THR A 57 11.26 -19.00 0.99
C THR A 57 12.08 -18.58 -0.22
N MET A 58 13.33 -19.05 -0.33
CA MET A 58 14.21 -18.71 -1.45
C MET A 58 13.77 -19.29 -2.81
N PHE A 59 12.68 -20.06 -2.85
CA PHE A 59 12.14 -20.71 -4.05
C PHE A 59 10.87 -20.05 -4.58
N ASP A 60 10.34 -19.03 -3.89
CA ASP A 60 9.18 -18.31 -4.36
C ASP A 60 9.54 -17.56 -5.66
N ASP A 61 8.70 -17.68 -6.68
CA ASP A 61 8.93 -17.10 -8.00
C ASP A 61 8.41 -15.66 -8.01
N PHE A 62 9.33 -14.71 -8.12
CA PHE A 62 9.04 -13.28 -8.04
C PHE A 62 8.98 -12.72 -9.45
N GLY A 63 7.76 -12.41 -9.92
CA GLY A 63 7.55 -11.70 -11.17
C GLY A 63 8.18 -10.30 -11.18
N GLY A 64 8.17 -9.65 -12.34
CA GLY A 64 8.63 -8.26 -12.45
C GLY A 64 7.66 -7.28 -11.77
N ARG A 65 8.21 -6.26 -11.10
CA ARG A 65 7.43 -5.13 -10.55
C ARG A 65 6.93 -4.27 -11.71
N VAL A 66 5.61 -4.13 -11.86
CA VAL A 66 4.98 -3.27 -12.88
C VAL A 66 4.48 -1.98 -12.21
N PRO A 67 4.64 -0.81 -12.83
CA PRO A 67 4.03 0.42 -12.32
C PRO A 67 2.51 0.26 -12.15
N SER A 68 1.95 0.91 -11.13
CA SER A 68 0.50 0.91 -10.91
C SER A 68 -0.21 1.78 -11.95
N ASP A 69 -1.26 1.25 -12.57
CA ASP A 69 -2.19 2.02 -13.42
C ASP A 69 -3.25 2.79 -12.60
N LYS A 70 -3.42 2.46 -11.31
CA LYS A 70 -4.32 3.20 -10.42
C LYS A 70 -3.77 4.63 -10.22
N PRO A 71 -4.58 5.68 -10.44
CA PRO A 71 -4.15 7.06 -10.22
C PRO A 71 -3.96 7.36 -8.73
N PRO A 72 -3.30 8.47 -8.37
CA PRO A 72 -3.30 8.98 -7.01
C PRO A 72 -4.72 9.19 -6.48
N ILE A 73 -4.91 9.06 -5.16
CA ILE A 73 -6.18 9.45 -4.54
C ILE A 73 -6.39 10.96 -4.66
N LYS A 74 -7.66 11.36 -4.75
CA LYS A 74 -8.04 12.76 -4.73
C LYS A 74 -8.01 13.30 -3.31
N THR A 75 -7.56 14.53 -3.18
CA THR A 75 -7.65 15.30 -1.94
C THR A 75 -9.11 15.67 -1.64
N PRO A 76 -9.45 16.00 -0.38
CA PRO A 76 -10.78 16.47 -0.02
C PRO A 76 -11.26 17.67 -0.86
N GLY A 77 -10.34 18.60 -1.19
CA GLY A 77 -10.63 19.76 -2.03
C GLY A 77 -10.95 19.40 -3.48
N GLU A 78 -10.22 18.46 -4.08
CA GLU A 78 -10.53 17.96 -5.43
C GLU A 78 -11.89 17.26 -5.47
N LEU A 79 -12.22 16.50 -4.43
CA LEU A 79 -13.54 15.85 -4.32
C LEU A 79 -14.67 16.87 -4.13
N ALA A 80 -14.44 17.96 -3.40
CA ALA A 80 -15.42 19.04 -3.21
C ALA A 80 -15.74 19.74 -4.54
N ILE A 81 -14.71 20.07 -5.32
CA ILE A 81 -14.86 20.68 -6.65
C ILE A 81 -15.66 19.77 -7.59
N GLU A 82 -15.43 18.46 -7.56
CA GLU A 82 -16.21 17.50 -8.37
C GLU A 82 -17.68 17.37 -7.95
N ARG A 83 -17.99 17.64 -6.68
CA ARG A 83 -19.37 17.70 -6.18
C ARG A 83 -20.07 19.04 -6.46
N GLY A 84 -19.33 20.05 -6.91
CA GLY A 84 -19.86 21.40 -7.20
C GLY A 84 -19.96 22.32 -5.98
N GLU A 85 -19.17 22.04 -4.94
CA GLU A 85 -18.91 22.96 -3.81
C GLU A 85 -17.90 24.05 -4.22
#